data_AF-A0A2I8F466-F1
#
_entry.id   AF-A0A2I8F466-F1
#
_cell.length_a   1.000
_cell.length_b   1.000
_cell.length_c   1.000
_cell.angle_alpha   90.00
_cell.angle_beta   90.00
_cell.angle_gamma   90.00
#
_symmetry.space_group_name_H-M   'P 1'
#
loop_
_entity.id
_entity.type
_entity.pdbx_description
1 polymer ?
#
loop_
_entity_poly.entity_id
_entity_poly.type
_entity_poly.pdbx_seq_one_letter_code
_entity_poly.pdbx_strand_id
1 'polypeptide(L)'
;MLVYRIAPSHQSRYGPFVENEQPFCLVRFDGAVFQSLGPPNDDELSRHVLHKKGLRPYGAYEVLKSILVVEWWPNVARVIALRHFIFTFEDSSFECVANNCELAGIFAAGAVARRKAFLPFR
;
A
#
# COMPACT_ATOMS: atom_id res chain seq x y z
N MET A 1 5.72 -6.98 0.53
CA MET A 1 6.26 -5.64 0.18
C MET A 1 5.53 -5.14 -1.05
N LEU A 2 5.42 -3.82 -1.19
CA LEU A 2 4.78 -3.17 -2.33
C LEU A 2 5.71 -2.11 -2.89
N VAL A 3 5.94 -2.13 -4.21
CA VAL A 3 6.69 -1.10 -4.94
C VAL A 3 5.75 -0.42 -5.90
N TYR A 4 5.56 0.89 -5.76
CA TYR A 4 4.66 1.66 -6.63
C TYR A 4 5.27 3.01 -6.99
N ARG A 5 4.86 3.53 -8.16
CA ARG A 5 5.33 4.83 -8.65
C ARG A 5 4.64 5.95 -7.87
N ILE A 6 5.40 6.97 -7.48
CA ILE A 6 4.85 8.21 -6.92
C ILE A 6 4.33 9.05 -8.09
N ALA A 7 3.06 9.44 -8.00
CA ALA A 7 2.44 10.27 -9.03
C ALA A 7 3.17 11.62 -9.17
N PRO A 8 3.29 12.17 -10.40
CA PRO A 8 3.99 13.43 -10.66
C PRO A 8 3.57 14.59 -9.74
N SER A 9 2.28 14.70 -9.45
CA SER A 9 1.69 15.72 -8.56
C SER A 9 2.19 15.67 -7.10
N HIS A 10 2.79 14.55 -6.68
CA HIS A 10 3.29 14.35 -5.32
C HIS A 10 4.82 14.34 -5.22
N GLN A 11 5.54 14.51 -6.33
CA GLN A 11 7.01 14.40 -6.37
C GLN A 11 7.71 15.46 -5.51
N SER A 12 7.25 16.70 -5.55
CA SER A 12 7.82 17.81 -4.77
C SER A 12 7.80 17.58 -3.25
N ARG A 13 6.91 16.70 -2.77
CA ARG A 13 6.79 16.36 -1.34
C ARG A 13 7.91 15.46 -0.82
N TYR A 14 8.59 14.73 -1.71
CA TYR A 14 9.51 13.65 -1.32
C TYR A 14 10.97 13.88 -1.74
N GLY A 15 11.28 15.06 -2.27
CA GLY A 15 12.64 15.51 -2.57
C GLY A 15 12.75 16.17 -3.95
N PRO A 16 13.90 16.81 -4.25
CA PRO A 16 14.19 17.29 -5.58
C PRO A 16 14.52 16.09 -6.48
N PHE A 17 13.49 15.50 -7.08
CA PHE A 17 13.70 14.60 -8.22
C PHE A 17 14.02 15.45 -9.44
N VAL A 18 15.01 15.05 -10.23
CA VAL A 18 15.26 15.71 -11.52
C VAL A 18 14.10 15.44 -12.47
N GLU A 19 13.85 16.35 -13.41
CA GLU A 19 12.65 16.41 -14.29
C GLU A 19 12.35 15.11 -15.07
N ASN A 20 13.32 14.19 -15.17
CA ASN A 20 13.20 12.91 -15.85
C ASN A 20 13.12 11.68 -14.91
N GLU A 21 13.18 11.87 -13.60
CA GLU A 21 13.07 10.76 -12.64
C GLU A 21 11.61 10.31 -12.46
N GLN A 22 11.45 8.99 -12.32
CA GLN A 22 10.16 8.38 -12.01
C GLN A 22 10.28 7.76 -10.63
N PRO A 23 10.08 8.54 -9.55
CA PRO A 23 10.32 8.05 -8.20
C PRO A 23 9.34 6.93 -7.84
N PHE A 24 9.86 5.91 -7.16
CA PHE A 24 9.11 4.77 -6.63
C PHE A 24 9.20 4.74 -5.12
N CYS A 25 8.09 4.42 -4.48
CA CYS A 25 7.99 4.10 -3.08
C CYS A 25 8.13 2.58 -2.89
N LEU A 26 8.91 2.16 -1.89
CA LEU A 26 8.94 0.78 -1.39
C LEU A 26 8.33 0.76 0.00
N VAL A 27 7.27 -0.04 0.16
CA VAL A 27 6.56 -0.24 1.41
C VAL A 27 6.74 -1.68 1.89
N ARG A 28 7.05 -1.82 3.18
CA ARG A 28 7.18 -3.11 3.86
C ARG A 28 5.97 -3.36 4.75
N PHE A 29 5.56 -4.63 4.80
CA PHE A 29 4.49 -5.15 5.63
C PHE A 29 5.01 -6.39 6.34
N ASP A 30 5.32 -6.27 7.63
CA ASP A 30 5.83 -7.36 8.44
C ASP A 30 4.68 -8.21 8.98
N GLY A 31 4.89 -9.53 9.01
CA GLY A 31 3.84 -10.46 9.44
C GLY A 31 2.60 -10.44 8.54
N ALA A 32 2.76 -10.17 7.25
CA ALA A 32 1.65 -10.18 6.30
C ALA A 32 1.02 -11.59 6.22
N VAL A 33 -0.29 -11.67 6.48
CA VAL A 33 -1.07 -12.92 6.46
C VAL A 33 -2.02 -12.99 5.27
N PHE A 34 -2.25 -11.86 4.60
CA PHE A 34 -3.07 -11.76 3.40
C PHE A 34 -2.59 -10.63 2.50
N GLN A 35 -2.70 -10.87 1.20
CA GLN A 35 -2.56 -9.83 0.18
C GLN A 35 -3.46 -10.14 -1.02
N SER A 36 -3.93 -9.09 -1.68
CA SER A 36 -4.57 -9.15 -2.99
C SER A 36 -4.14 -7.96 -3.85
N LEU A 37 -4.11 -8.15 -5.17
CA LEU A 37 -3.95 -7.10 -6.16
C LEU A 37 -5.00 -7.32 -7.23
N GLY A 38 -5.93 -6.38 -7.38
CA GLY A 38 -7.08 -6.54 -8.25
C GLY A 38 -8.09 -5.42 -8.09
N PRO A 39 -9.38 -5.64 -8.39
CA PRO A 39 -10.41 -4.63 -8.19
C PRO A 39 -10.44 -4.09 -6.74
N PRO A 40 -10.87 -2.84 -6.53
CA PRO A 40 -11.37 -1.90 -7.53
C PRO A 40 -10.26 -1.13 -8.27
N ASN A 41 -10.52 -0.80 -9.53
CA ASN A 41 -9.84 0.28 -10.27
C ASN A 41 -10.53 1.65 -10.02
N ASP A 42 -10.05 2.72 -10.66
CA ASP A 42 -10.59 4.08 -10.47
C ASP A 42 -12.09 4.21 -10.75
N ASP A 43 -12.58 3.60 -11.84
CA ASP A 43 -13.99 3.65 -12.25
C ASP A 43 -14.89 2.90 -11.27
N GLU A 44 -14.39 1.77 -10.75
CA GLU A 44 -15.09 0.92 -9.79
C GLU A 44 -15.06 1.49 -8.37
N LEU A 45 -14.04 2.29 -8.04
CA LEU A 45 -13.81 2.78 -6.69
C LEU A 45 -15.00 3.56 -6.13
N SER A 46 -15.70 4.31 -6.99
CA SER A 46 -16.90 5.07 -6.64
C SER A 46 -18.04 4.20 -6.07
N ARG A 47 -18.08 2.92 -6.46
CA ARG A 47 -19.07 1.91 -6.04
C ARG A 47 -18.60 1.09 -4.84
N HIS A 48 -17.32 1.20 -4.47
CA HIS A 48 -16.74 0.45 -3.37
C HIS A 48 -17.40 0.82 -2.03
N VAL A 49 -17.61 -0.17 -1.14
CA VAL A 49 -18.30 0.03 0.15
C VAL A 49 -17.60 1.06 1.04
N LEU A 50 -16.27 1.14 0.98
CA LEU A 50 -15.47 2.11 1.74
C LEU A 50 -15.39 3.49 1.07
N HIS A 51 -15.89 3.67 -0.15
CA HIS A 51 -15.90 4.99 -0.82
C HIS A 51 -16.68 6.02 0.01
N LYS A 52 -17.83 5.64 0.55
CA LYS A 52 -18.63 6.48 1.46
C LYS A 52 -17.91 6.80 2.78
N LYS A 53 -16.86 6.04 3.12
CA LYS A 53 -16.04 6.21 4.33
C LYS A 53 -14.71 6.92 4.08
N GLY A 54 -14.49 7.45 2.87
CA GLY A 54 -13.31 8.25 2.55
C GLY A 54 -12.26 7.55 1.69
N LEU A 55 -12.50 6.31 1.24
CA LEU A 55 -11.63 5.68 0.23
C LEU A 55 -11.70 6.50 -1.07
N ARG A 56 -10.56 6.92 -1.60
CA ARG A 56 -10.42 7.73 -2.82
C ARG A 56 -9.26 7.20 -3.68
N PRO A 57 -9.25 7.50 -4.99
CA PRO A 57 -8.16 7.11 -5.89
C PRO A 57 -6.79 7.58 -5.40
N TYR A 58 -5.73 6.89 -5.81
CA TYR A 58 -4.33 7.26 -5.58
C TYR A 58 -3.93 7.50 -4.11
N GLY A 59 -4.58 6.82 -3.16
CA GLY A 59 -4.28 6.93 -1.74
C GLY A 59 -3.75 5.63 -1.10
N ALA A 60 -3.21 5.78 0.11
CA ALA A 60 -2.83 4.70 1.00
C ALA A 60 -3.62 4.84 2.31
N TYR A 61 -4.30 3.78 2.71
CA TYR A 61 -5.29 3.80 3.79
C TYR A 61 -5.07 2.66 4.78
N GLU A 62 -5.32 2.93 6.05
CA GLU A 62 -5.59 1.90 7.05
C GLU A 62 -7.10 1.80 7.30
N VAL A 63 -7.64 0.61 7.14
CA VAL A 63 -9.06 0.33 7.40
C VAL A 63 -9.25 0.02 8.88
N LEU A 64 -9.69 1.01 9.63
CA LEU A 64 -10.00 0.85 11.05
C LEU A 64 -11.25 -0.02 11.24
N LYS A 65 -11.22 -0.87 12.29
CA LYS A 65 -12.31 -1.83 12.61
C LYS A 65 -12.67 -2.71 11.40
N SER A 66 -11.64 -3.22 10.72
CA SER A 66 -11.77 -4.06 9.53
C SER A 66 -12.57 -5.33 9.83
N ILE A 67 -13.71 -5.50 9.14
CA ILE A 67 -14.53 -6.72 9.22
C ILE A 67 -13.74 -7.92 8.69
N LEU A 68 -12.95 -7.74 7.61
CA LEU A 68 -12.09 -8.78 7.05
C LEU A 68 -11.17 -9.37 8.13
N VAL A 69 -10.52 -8.52 8.93
CA VAL A 69 -9.62 -8.97 10.00
C VAL A 69 -10.41 -9.73 11.07
N VAL A 70 -11.56 -9.19 11.49
CA VAL A 70 -12.40 -9.80 12.54
C VAL A 70 -12.93 -11.16 12.11
N GLU A 71 -13.37 -11.32 10.87
CA GLU A 71 -13.98 -12.56 10.38
C GLU A 71 -12.96 -13.64 10.06
N TRP A 72 -11.83 -13.28 9.44
CA TRP A 72 -10.88 -14.27 8.94
C TRP A 72 -9.81 -14.64 9.98
N TRP A 73 -9.54 -13.75 10.94
CA TRP A 73 -8.57 -13.98 12.03
C TRP A 73 -9.15 -13.71 13.42
N PRO A 74 -10.28 -14.35 13.80
CA PRO A 74 -11.01 -14.04 15.04
C PRO A 74 -10.22 -14.33 16.32
N ASN A 75 -9.24 -15.25 16.25
CA ASN A 75 -8.49 -15.75 17.42
C ASN A 75 -7.04 -15.24 17.47
N VAL A 76 -6.66 -14.27 16.63
CA VAL A 76 -5.30 -13.76 16.66
C VAL A 76 -5.06 -13.02 17.97
N ALA A 77 -4.01 -13.43 18.68
CA ALA A 77 -3.62 -12.81 19.93
C ALA A 77 -3.39 -11.31 19.73
N ARG A 78 -3.86 -10.48 20.66
CA ARG A 78 -3.69 -9.00 20.59
C ARG A 78 -2.25 -8.54 20.37
N VAL A 79 -1.27 -9.37 20.75
CA VAL A 79 0.17 -9.12 20.55
C VAL A 79 0.55 -9.09 19.07
N ILE A 80 -0.16 -9.83 18.22
CA ILE A 80 -0.07 -9.78 16.76
C ILE A 80 -1.16 -8.82 16.29
N ALA A 81 -0.92 -7.53 16.42
CA ALA A 81 -1.89 -6.49 16.05
C ALA A 81 -2.05 -6.45 14.52
N LEU A 82 -2.88 -7.34 13.96
CA LEU A 82 -3.20 -7.35 12.54
C LEU A 82 -3.98 -6.09 12.15
N ARG A 83 -3.46 -5.41 11.15
CA ARG A 83 -3.98 -4.16 10.60
C ARG A 83 -4.28 -4.37 9.12
N HIS A 84 -5.30 -3.67 8.63
CA HIS A 84 -5.77 -3.80 7.27
C HIS A 84 -5.40 -2.55 6.46
N PHE A 85 -4.69 -2.73 5.36
CA PHE A 85 -4.23 -1.65 4.50
C PHE A 85 -4.78 -1.80 3.08
N ILE A 86 -5.16 -0.67 2.49
CA ILE A 86 -5.58 -0.56 1.08
C ILE A 86 -4.77 0.53 0.41
N PHE A 87 -4.20 0.23 -0.75
CA PHE A 87 -3.56 1.17 -1.66
C PHE A 87 -4.34 1.16 -2.97
N THR A 88 -4.81 2.32 -3.42
CA THR A 88 -5.61 2.44 -4.64
C THR A 88 -4.75 3.01 -5.77
N PHE A 89 -4.80 2.38 -6.93
CA PHE A 89 -4.13 2.79 -8.16
C PHE A 89 -5.15 2.91 -9.30
N GLU A 90 -4.69 3.42 -10.44
CA GLU A 90 -5.52 3.64 -11.65
C GLU A 90 -6.27 2.35 -12.06
N ASP A 91 -5.52 1.27 -12.31
CA ASP A 91 -6.06 0.01 -12.84
C ASP A 91 -6.47 -1.01 -11.77
N SER A 92 -6.10 -0.79 -10.51
CA SER A 92 -6.30 -1.78 -9.44
C SER A 92 -6.08 -1.20 -8.06
N SER A 93 -6.44 -1.97 -7.04
CA SER A 93 -6.08 -1.73 -5.65
C SER A 93 -5.26 -2.90 -5.12
N PHE A 94 -4.31 -2.59 -4.24
CA PHE A 94 -3.60 -3.55 -3.44
C PHE A 94 -4.18 -3.55 -2.02
N GLU A 95 -4.52 -4.72 -1.52
CA GLU A 95 -5.04 -4.91 -0.17
C GLU A 95 -4.12 -5.85 0.61
N CYS A 96 -3.87 -5.56 1.89
CA CYS A 96 -2.99 -6.38 2.72
C CYS A 96 -3.41 -6.37 4.19
N VAL A 97 -3.31 -7.52 4.84
CA VAL A 97 -3.41 -7.64 6.31
C VAL A 97 -2.04 -8.02 6.87
N ALA A 98 -1.51 -7.17 7.75
CA ALA A 98 -0.16 -7.29 8.31
C ALA A 98 -0.03 -6.58 9.66
N ASN A 99 1.10 -6.73 10.35
CA ASN A 99 1.34 -6.11 11.65
C ASN A 99 1.65 -4.60 11.53
N ASN A 100 2.29 -4.20 10.43
CA ASN A 100 2.68 -2.81 10.16
C ASN A 100 2.61 -2.49 8.66
N CYS A 101 2.81 -1.20 8.36
CA CYS A 101 2.99 -0.66 7.04
C CYS A 101 4.05 0.43 7.14
N GLU A 102 5.25 0.16 6.63
CA GLU A 102 6.43 1.02 6.82
C GLU A 102 7.01 1.45 5.48
N LEU A 103 7.35 2.72 5.36
CA LEU A 103 8.13 3.23 4.25
C LEU A 103 9.57 2.70 4.36
N ALA A 104 9.93 1.77 3.50
CA ALA A 104 11.27 1.19 3.44
C ALA A 104 12.23 2.03 2.58
N GLY A 105 11.72 2.89 1.71
CA GLY A 105 12.54 3.86 0.98
C GLY A 105 11.85 4.47 -0.23
N ILE A 106 12.48 5.52 -0.76
CA ILE A 106 12.10 6.17 -2.01
C ILE A 106 13.29 6.11 -2.97
N PHE A 107 13.04 5.73 -4.21
CA PHE A 107 14.06 5.47 -5.21
C PHE A 107 13.74 6.19 -6.51
N ALA A 108 14.74 6.83 -7.12
CA ALA A 108 14.62 7.54 -8.40
C ALA A 108 14.20 6.65 -9.59
N ALA A 109 14.38 5.32 -9.48
CA ALA A 109 14.08 4.36 -10.54
C ALA A 109 13.46 3.07 -10.01
N GLY A 110 12.46 2.56 -10.74
CA GLY A 110 11.73 1.34 -10.36
C GLY A 110 12.59 0.09 -10.33
N ALA A 111 13.59 -0.03 -11.21
CA ALA A 111 14.52 -1.16 -11.20
C ALA A 111 15.33 -1.24 -9.88
N VAL A 112 15.72 -0.08 -9.33
CA VAL A 112 16.44 0.00 -8.06
C VAL A 112 15.52 -0.37 -6.90
N ALA A 113 14.29 0.18 -6.88
CA ALA A 113 13.30 -0.13 -5.85
C ALA A 113 12.97 -1.64 -5.81
N ARG A 114 12.73 -2.25 -6.98
CA ARG A 114 12.46 -3.69 -7.09
C ARG A 114 13.64 -4.53 -6.61
N ARG A 115 14.87 -4.19 -7.01
CA ARG A 115 16.06 -4.91 -6.53
C ARG A 115 16.19 -4.81 -5.00
N LYS A 116 15.94 -3.64 -4.42
CA LYS A 116 15.96 -3.42 -2.98
C LYS A 116 14.88 -4.23 -2.24
N ALA A 117 13.72 -4.44 -2.84
CA ALA A 117 12.64 -5.25 -2.26
C ALA A 117 13.03 -6.73 -2.03
N PHE A 118 13.99 -7.27 -2.80
CA PHE A 118 14.44 -8.66 -2.66
C PHE A 118 15.70 -8.83 -1.81
N LEU A 119 16.32 -7.73 -1.37
CA LEU A 119 17.48 -7.80 -0.49
C LEU A 119 17.03 -7.98 0.96
N PRO A 120 17.78 -8.74 1.78
CA PRO A 120 17.51 -8.84 3.21
C PRO A 120 17.55 -7.44 3.84
N PHE A 121 16.51 -7.11 4.60
CA PHE A 121 16.51 -5.94 5.46
C PHE A 121 17.45 -6.26 6.63
N ARG A 122 18.52 -5.47 6.77
CA ARG A 122 19.42 -5.54 7.91
C ARG A 122 18.77 -4.97 9.15
#